data_AF-A0A915DHC0-F1
#
_entry.id   AF-A0A915DHC0-F1
#
_cell.length_a   1.000
_cell.length_b   1.000
_cell.length_c   1.000
_cell.angle_alpha   90.00
_cell.angle_beta   90.00
_cell.angle_gamma   90.00
#
_symmetry.space_group_name_H-M   'P 1'
#
loop_
_entity.id
_entity.type
_entity.pdbx_description
1 polymer ?
#
loop_
_entity_poly.entity_id
_entity_poly.type
_entity_poly.pdbx_seq_one_letter_code
_entity_poly.pdbx_strand_id
1 'polypeptide(L)'
;MSDGLDRIRSSLSRLVDEQVTVLFLIIDNGQKSIMDVKVAKFTADGRVLFESYMDKFPFPFFAIVNQVSMLPSTIAEAIRQWFEFTCR
;
A
#
# COMPACT_ATOMS: atom_id res chain seq x y z
N MET A 1 -5.36 9.92 17.64
CA MET A 1 -5.47 8.60 16.97
C MET A 1 -4.45 8.46 15.83
N SER A 2 -3.17 8.84 16.05
CA SER A 2 -2.08 8.77 15.04
C SER A 2 -1.12 7.60 15.28
N ASP A 3 -1.16 7.03 16.49
CA ASP A 3 -0.13 6.15 17.04
C ASP A 3 0.15 4.90 16.19
N GLY A 4 -0.88 4.30 15.58
CA GLY A 4 -0.70 3.12 14.72
C GLY A 4 0.06 3.43 13.42
N LEU A 5 -0.29 4.52 12.72
CA LEU A 5 0.35 4.90 11.46
C LEU A 5 1.79 5.35 11.68
N ASP A 6 2.04 6.08 12.77
CA ASP A 6 3.38 6.53 13.12
C ASP A 6 4.30 5.34 13.46
N ARG A 7 3.78 4.33 14.18
CA ARG A 7 4.50 3.08 14.45
C ARG A 7 4.77 2.27 13.18
N ILE A 8 3.82 2.24 12.24
CA ILE A 8 4.03 1.59 10.94
C ILE A 8 5.15 2.30 10.17
N ARG A 9 5.10 3.63 10.09
CA ARG A 9 6.12 4.45 9.41
C ARG A 9 7.49 4.30 10.04
N SER A 10 7.59 4.32 11.37
CA SER A 10 8.87 4.12 12.06
C SER A 10 9.45 2.73 11.80
N SER A 11 8.59 1.71 11.73
CA SER A 11 9.00 0.34 11.42
C SER A 11 9.48 0.21 9.97
N LEU A 12 8.77 0.83 9.02
CA LEU A 12 9.19 0.85 7.61
C LEU A 12 10.51 1.59 7.42
N SER A 13 10.72 2.73 8.09
CA SER A 13 11.99 3.47 8.03
C SER A 13 13.15 2.60 8.49
N ARG A 14 12.97 1.85 9.59
CA ARG A 14 14.00 0.95 10.11
C ARG A 14 14.33 -0.18 9.13
N LEU A 15 13.32 -0.75 8.47
CA LEU A 15 13.55 -1.81 7.47
C LEU A 15 14.34 -1.28 6.26
N VAL A 16 14.09 -0.04 5.85
CA VAL A 16 14.87 0.62 4.79
C VAL A 16 16.34 0.78 5.21
N ASP A 17 16.60 1.20 6.46
CA ASP A 17 17.97 1.30 6.99
C ASP A 17 18.68 -0.07 7.03
N GLU A 18 17.93 -1.15 7.27
CA GLU A 18 18.39 -2.54 7.26
C GLU A 18 18.45 -3.15 5.84
N GLN A 19 18.25 -2.36 4.78
CA GLN A 19 18.19 -2.79 3.36
C GLN A 19 17.12 -3.84 3.07
N VAL A 20 16.08 -3.90 3.90
CA VAL A 20 14.93 -4.78 3.72
C VAL A 20 13.80 -4.01 3.03
N THR A 21 13.41 -4.47 1.84
CA THR A 21 12.25 -3.92 1.11
C THR A 21 11.01 -4.78 1.37
N VAL A 22 9.90 -4.13 1.72
CA VAL A 22 8.60 -4.79 1.94
C VAL A 22 7.65 -4.44 0.80
N LEU A 23 7.14 -5.47 0.13
CA LEU A 23 6.09 -5.35 -0.90
C LEU A 23 4.74 -5.79 -0.31
N PHE A 24 3.76 -4.90 -0.35
CA PHE A 24 2.39 -5.21 0.07
C PHE A 24 1.57 -5.73 -1.11
N LEU A 25 1.21 -7.02 -1.07
CA LEU A 25 0.31 -7.62 -2.05
C LEU A 25 -1.14 -7.50 -1.57
N ILE A 26 -1.93 -6.75 -2.31
CA ILE A 26 -3.35 -6.54 -2.04
C ILE A 26 -4.13 -7.47 -2.95
N ILE A 27 -4.76 -8.50 -2.37
CA ILE A 27 -5.62 -9.42 -3.11
C ILE A 27 -7.01 -8.81 -3.19
N ASP A 28 -7.40 -8.39 -4.38
CA ASP A 28 -8.64 -7.67 -4.66
C ASP A 28 -9.59 -8.50 -5.52
N ASN A 29 -9.99 -9.67 -5.01
CA ASN A 29 -10.85 -10.64 -5.70
C ASN A 29 -12.31 -10.63 -5.21
N GLY A 30 -12.66 -9.63 -4.38
CA GLY A 30 -13.99 -9.49 -3.80
C GLY A 30 -14.99 -8.81 -4.74
N GLN A 31 -16.26 -8.75 -4.33
CA GLN A 31 -17.30 -8.03 -5.09
C GLN A 31 -17.13 -6.50 -5.06
N LYS A 32 -16.41 -5.98 -4.05
CA LYS A 32 -16.10 -4.55 -3.93
C LYS A 32 -14.60 -4.39 -3.97
N SER A 33 -14.11 -3.59 -4.93
CA SER A 33 -12.68 -3.34 -5.07
C SER A 33 -12.18 -2.46 -3.93
N ILE A 34 -10.95 -2.71 -3.48
CA ILE A 34 -10.26 -1.77 -2.59
C ILE A 34 -10.15 -0.36 -3.18
N MET A 35 -10.11 -0.25 -4.51
CA MET A 35 -10.07 1.04 -5.23
C MET A 35 -11.35 1.85 -5.05
N ASP A 36 -12.47 1.18 -4.76
CA ASP A 36 -13.77 1.83 -4.54
C ASP A 36 -13.98 2.23 -3.06
N VAL A 37 -13.07 1.82 -2.17
CA VAL A 37 -13.18 2.10 -0.74
C VAL A 37 -12.91 3.59 -0.50
N LYS A 38 -13.88 4.26 0.12
CA LYS A 38 -13.78 5.67 0.51
C LYS A 38 -13.74 5.79 2.02
N VAL A 39 -12.87 6.68 2.50
CA VAL A 39 -12.75 7.03 3.91
C VAL A 39 -13.31 8.43 4.13
N ALA A 40 -14.08 8.58 5.20
CA ALA A 40 -14.60 9.88 5.61
C ALA A 40 -13.49 10.69 6.29
N LYS A 41 -13.34 11.95 5.86
CA LYS A 41 -12.48 12.96 6.45
C LYS A 41 -13.34 14.10 6.94
N PHE A 42 -13.33 14.29 8.25
CA PHE A 42 -13.98 15.42 8.89
C PHE A 42 -13.03 16.62 8.81
N THR A 43 -13.48 17.69 8.16
CA THR A 43 -12.75 18.95 8.08
C THR A 43 -13.02 19.81 9.32
N ALA A 44 -12.13 20.77 9.59
CA ALA A 44 -12.22 21.63 10.79
C ALA A 44 -13.49 22.49 10.84
N ASP A 45 -14.13 22.70 9.69
CA ASP A 45 -15.42 23.39 9.54
C ASP A 45 -16.64 22.45 9.65
N GLY A 46 -16.45 21.19 10.05
CA GLY A 46 -17.52 20.22 10.29
C GLY A 46 -18.09 19.54 9.04
N ARG A 47 -17.53 19.80 7.86
CA ARG A 47 -17.92 19.08 6.63
C ARG A 47 -17.31 17.68 6.59
N VAL A 48 -17.99 16.78 5.88
CA VAL A 48 -17.50 15.42 5.60
C VAL A 48 -17.06 15.36 4.16
N LEU A 49 -15.78 15.06 3.94
CA LEU A 49 -15.23 14.74 2.63
C LEU A 49 -14.99 13.24 2.53
N PHE A 50 -15.16 12.68 1.35
CA PHE A 50 -14.79 11.29 1.07
C PHE A 50 -13.54 11.30 0.20
N GLU A 51 -12.48 10.67 0.70
CA GLU A 51 -11.23 10.48 -0.04
C GLU A 51 -11.00 8.98 -0.30
N SER A 52 -10.20 8.65 -1.32
CA SER A 52 -9.89 7.26 -1.60
C SER A 52 -9.09 6.67 -0.45
N TYR A 53 -9.39 5.42 -0.07
CA TYR A 53 -8.56 4.70 0.90
C TYR A 53 -7.11 4.57 0.41
N MET A 54 -6.93 4.42 -0.90
CA MET A 54 -5.59 4.28 -1.49
C MET A 54 -4.73 5.53 -1.32
N ASP A 55 -5.33 6.73 -1.26
CA ASP A 55 -4.61 7.98 -0.99
C ASP A 55 -4.02 8.02 0.43
N LYS A 56 -4.56 7.21 1.34
CA LYS A 56 -4.12 7.06 2.73
C LYS A 56 -3.35 5.77 2.99
N PHE A 57 -3.14 4.94 1.96
CA PHE A 57 -2.47 3.67 2.14
C PHE A 57 -1.02 3.90 2.61
N PRO A 58 -0.60 3.35 3.77
CA PRO A 58 0.62 3.80 4.44
C PRO A 58 1.90 3.19 3.87
N PHE A 59 1.79 2.34 2.87
CA PHE A 59 2.91 1.58 2.32
C PHE A 59 3.23 2.06 0.89
N PRO A 60 4.48 2.48 0.63
CA PRO A 60 4.86 3.04 -0.66
C PRO A 60 4.95 1.98 -1.77
N PHE A 61 5.30 0.74 -1.43
CA PHE A 61 5.41 -0.36 -2.38
C PHE A 61 4.26 -1.34 -2.20
N PHE A 62 3.33 -1.33 -3.14
CA PHE A 62 2.22 -2.27 -3.16
C PHE A 62 1.85 -2.68 -4.58
N ALA A 63 1.24 -3.85 -4.71
CA ALA A 63 0.64 -4.33 -5.95
C ALA A 63 -0.78 -4.83 -5.68
N ILE A 64 -1.72 -4.47 -6.55
CA ILE A 64 -3.11 -4.93 -6.47
C ILE A 64 -3.27 -6.10 -7.45
N VAL A 65 -3.76 -7.23 -6.94
CA VAL A 65 -3.95 -8.46 -7.69
C VAL A 65 -5.41 -8.86 -7.62
N ASN A 66 -6.12 -8.64 -8.73
CA ASN A 66 -7.55 -8.93 -8.85
C ASN A 66 -7.84 -10.44 -9.08
N GLN A 67 -6.86 -11.17 -9.61
CA GLN A 67 -6.96 -12.59 -9.89
C GLN A 67 -5.75 -13.32 -9.32
N VAL A 68 -6.01 -14.29 -8.44
CA VAL A 68 -4.98 -15.08 -7.76
C VAL A 68 -4.05 -15.80 -8.74
N SER A 69 -4.55 -16.16 -9.94
CA SER A 69 -3.77 -16.74 -11.03
C SER A 69 -2.64 -15.84 -11.53
N MET A 70 -2.75 -14.51 -11.37
CA MET A 70 -1.72 -13.55 -11.77
C MET A 70 -0.69 -13.28 -10.68
N LEU A 71 -0.87 -13.77 -9.45
CA LEU A 71 0.10 -13.55 -8.36
C LEU A 71 1.54 -13.92 -8.75
N PRO A 72 1.82 -15.10 -9.36
CA PRO A 72 3.20 -15.48 -9.65
C PRO A 72 3.88 -14.51 -10.62
N SER A 73 3.17 -14.08 -11.67
CA SER A 73 3.71 -13.13 -12.65
C SER A 73 3.84 -11.73 -12.08
N THR A 74 2.87 -11.25 -11.29
CA THR A 74 2.94 -9.94 -10.62
C THR A 74 4.12 -9.87 -9.64
N ILE A 75 4.36 -10.93 -8.86
CA ILE A 75 5.49 -10.99 -7.94
C ILE A 75 6.82 -11.01 -8.71
N ALA A 76 6.93 -11.83 -9.76
CA ALA A 76 8.14 -11.90 -10.58
C ALA A 76 8.50 -10.54 -11.18
N GLU A 77 7.49 -9.81 -11.67
CA GLU A 77 7.65 -8.47 -12.23
C GLU A 77 8.03 -7.44 -11.16
N ALA A 78 7.40 -7.48 -9.98
CA ALA A 78 7.75 -6.58 -8.88
C ALA A 78 9.18 -6.81 -8.37
N ILE A 79 9.62 -8.08 -8.30
CA ILE A 79 11.01 -8.44 -7.96
C ILE A 79 11.97 -7.93 -9.03
N ARG A 80 11.64 -8.08 -10.32
CA ARG A 80 12.45 -7.56 -11.43
C ARG A 80 12.64 -6.04 -11.31
N GLN A 81 11.55 -5.31 -11.11
CA GLN A 81 11.59 -3.85 -10.91
C GLN A 81 12.42 -3.44 -9.69
N TRP A 82 12.31 -4.20 -8.59
CA TRP A 82 13.12 -3.97 -7.40
C TRP A 82 14.61 -4.15 -7.65
N PHE A 83 15.01 -5.21 -8.38
CA PHE A 83 16.40 -5.41 -8.79
C PHE A 83 16.90 -4.27 -9.68
N GLU A 84 16.10 -3.79 -10.64
CA GLU A 84 16.47 -2.66 -11.50
C GLU A 84 16.67 -1.35 -10.74
N PHE A 85 15.88 -1.14 -9.70
CA PHE A 85 15.97 0.05 -8.85
C PHE A 85 17.18 0.00 -7.90
N THR A 86 17.51 -1.18 -7.37
CA THR A 86 18.48 -1.33 -6.27
C THR A 86 19.87 -1.76 -6.73
N CYS A 87 19.99 -2.50 -7.85
CA CYS A 87 21.28 -2.97 -8.37
C CYS A 87 21.91 -2.01 -9.39
N ARG A 88 21.67 -0.71 -9.25
CA ARG A 88 22.26 0.33 -10.08
C ARG A 88 23.51 0.93 -9.46
#